data_AF-A0A3D3HU56-F1
#
_entry.id   AF-A0A3D3HU56-F1
#
_cell.length_a   1.000
_cell.length_b   1.000
_cell.length_c   1.000
_cell.angle_alpha   90.00
_cell.angle_beta   90.00
_cell.angle_gamma   90.00
#
_symmetry.space_group_name_H-M   'P 1'
#
loop_
_entity.id
_entity.type
_entity.pdbx_description
1 polymer ?
#
loop_
_entity_poly.entity_id
_entity_poly.type
_entity_poly.pdbx_seq_one_letter_code
_entity_poly.pdbx_strand_id
1 'polypeptide(L)'
;MNDDAGVWWQEGLFLQPAHFQQESRWHSRCQRDSLMLISGGAHGFSRLETDESLLSAGKLTLLQARGVMPDGTPFVVNSPLTADLCGLNGDITFWLTLPLASAADRFVARPLSVTDCCTPQTQPPVMMSVAALNLQLKSDSQRRDDETALAVARLHCTDGSARVSPEPDFCAVTLFVQDNPWLCRQMDDVRMLLQQKLQRLHDTLAHLRKQAGYQTDGTRETAFRQLMPLYSQLQAGTQGDSMTPREFYRFCLQLQSVLCALTFTWPAQVPPWRNDDHFRLFSPCLETLKQQLSPQDGTLVQTLTWDTQLLESRRLLRVSLPADALSDHCRIILE
;
A
#
# COMPACT_ATOMS: atom_id res chain seq x y z
N MET A 1 33.98 12.78 -0.66
CA MET A 1 33.97 13.07 -2.10
C MET A 1 32.93 14.14 -2.33
N ASN A 2 33.21 15.14 -3.16
CA ASN A 2 32.26 16.23 -3.40
C ASN A 2 31.34 15.84 -4.56
N ASP A 3 30.12 15.45 -4.25
CA ASP A 3 29.11 15.13 -5.27
C ASP A 3 28.32 16.38 -5.70
N ASP A 4 28.66 17.59 -5.20
CA ASP A 4 28.03 18.88 -5.52
C ASP A 4 28.59 19.59 -6.76
N ALA A 5 29.55 19.00 -7.46
CA ALA A 5 30.20 19.66 -8.59
C ALA A 5 30.23 18.77 -9.84
N GLY A 6 29.81 19.33 -10.98
CA GLY A 6 30.06 18.74 -12.30
C GLY A 6 31.49 18.98 -12.78
N VAL A 7 31.85 18.39 -13.91
CA VAL A 7 33.14 18.64 -14.57
C VAL A 7 33.06 19.89 -15.43
N TRP A 8 34.04 20.78 -15.25
CA TRP A 8 34.20 21.94 -16.11
C TRP A 8 35.04 21.58 -17.34
N TRP A 9 34.37 21.41 -18.48
CA TRP A 9 35.00 21.02 -19.74
C TRP A 9 35.61 22.23 -20.45
N GLN A 10 36.92 22.18 -20.70
CA GLN A 10 37.66 23.23 -21.41
C GLN A 10 38.40 22.67 -22.62
N GLU A 11 38.62 23.53 -23.61
CA GLU A 11 39.46 23.20 -24.75
C GLU A 11 40.88 22.86 -24.28
N GLY A 12 41.46 21.79 -24.85
CA GLY A 12 42.78 21.30 -24.46
C GLY A 12 42.83 20.47 -23.17
N LEU A 13 41.69 20.21 -22.51
CA LEU A 13 41.64 19.32 -21.34
C LEU A 13 42.01 17.88 -21.73
N PHE A 14 42.98 17.29 -21.03
CA PHE A 14 43.34 15.88 -21.19
C PHE A 14 42.35 14.97 -20.47
N LEU A 15 41.71 14.05 -21.18
CA LEU A 15 40.69 13.15 -20.62
C LEU A 15 41.29 12.15 -19.62
N GLN A 16 40.72 12.11 -18.42
CA GLN A 16 41.05 11.16 -17.38
C GLN A 16 39.77 10.43 -16.91
N PRO A 17 39.86 9.18 -16.42
CA PRO A 17 38.72 8.46 -15.87
C PRO A 17 37.96 9.24 -14.78
N ALA A 18 38.68 10.04 -14.00
CA ALA A 18 38.11 10.89 -12.95
C ALA A 18 37.07 11.90 -13.48
N HIS A 19 37.26 12.43 -14.70
CA HIS A 19 36.28 13.33 -15.31
C HIS A 19 34.94 12.60 -15.53
N PHE A 20 34.97 11.42 -16.13
CA PHE A 20 33.76 10.63 -16.36
C PHE A 20 33.11 10.15 -15.07
N GLN A 21 33.90 9.75 -14.07
CA GLN A 21 33.40 9.32 -12.77
C GLN A 21 32.71 10.47 -12.02
N GLN A 22 33.32 11.66 -12.00
CA GLN A 22 32.74 12.83 -11.35
C GLN A 22 31.46 13.29 -12.05
N GLU A 23 31.48 13.36 -13.38
CA GLU A 23 30.31 13.74 -14.16
C GLU A 23 29.15 12.75 -13.95
N SER A 24 29.44 11.45 -13.92
CA SER A 24 28.44 10.42 -13.63
C SER A 24 27.86 10.52 -12.22
N ARG A 25 28.68 10.84 -11.21
CA ARG A 25 28.22 11.06 -9.83
C ARG A 25 27.29 12.26 -9.72
N TRP A 26 27.68 13.40 -10.30
CA TRP A 26 26.86 14.60 -10.34
C TRP A 26 25.49 14.33 -10.96
N HIS A 27 25.45 13.70 -12.15
CA HIS A 27 24.18 13.35 -12.82
C HIS A 27 23.33 12.38 -11.99
N SER A 28 23.94 11.31 -11.47
CA SER A 28 23.24 10.33 -10.64
C SER A 28 22.62 10.98 -9.40
N ARG A 29 23.35 11.91 -8.78
CA ARG A 29 22.85 12.67 -7.64
C ARG A 29 21.69 13.58 -8.02
N CYS A 30 21.86 14.42 -9.05
CA CYS A 30 20.80 15.29 -9.56
C CYS A 30 19.51 14.51 -9.85
N GLN A 31 19.62 13.30 -10.43
CA GLN A 31 18.48 12.42 -10.66
C GLN A 31 17.82 11.97 -9.35
N ARG A 32 18.58 11.46 -8.38
CA ARG A 32 18.04 11.02 -7.08
C ARG A 32 17.39 12.18 -6.33
N ASP A 33 18.07 13.33 -6.26
CA ASP A 33 17.59 14.51 -5.54
C ASP A 33 16.29 15.02 -6.17
N SER A 34 16.24 15.12 -7.51
CA SER A 34 15.03 15.51 -8.23
C SER A 34 13.88 14.54 -7.98
N LEU A 35 14.14 13.23 -8.01
CA LEU A 35 13.14 12.21 -7.72
C LEU A 35 12.61 12.34 -6.29
N MET A 36 13.48 12.54 -5.30
CA MET A 36 13.10 12.69 -3.90
C MET A 36 12.29 13.97 -3.65
N LEU A 37 12.69 15.09 -4.26
CA LEU A 37 12.00 16.37 -4.12
C LEU A 37 10.61 16.35 -4.77
N ILE A 38 10.48 15.79 -5.97
CA ILE A 38 9.21 15.75 -6.72
C ILE A 38 8.25 14.73 -6.13
N SER A 39 8.74 13.55 -5.74
CA SER A 39 7.88 12.48 -5.19
C SER A 39 7.59 12.62 -3.69
N GLY A 40 8.22 13.59 -3.01
CA GLY A 40 8.15 13.72 -1.56
C GLY A 40 8.70 12.50 -0.82
N GLY A 41 9.80 11.94 -1.34
CA GLY A 41 10.51 10.78 -0.78
C GLY A 41 9.86 9.43 -1.04
N ALA A 42 9.10 9.28 -2.15
CA ALA A 42 8.52 7.99 -2.50
C ALA A 42 9.61 6.99 -2.90
N HIS A 43 9.52 5.79 -2.34
CA HIS A 43 10.41 4.67 -2.61
C HIS A 43 9.61 3.37 -2.44
N GLY A 44 10.14 2.27 -2.96
CA GLY A 44 9.47 0.98 -2.97
C GLY A 44 9.57 0.26 -4.31
N PHE A 45 8.88 -0.86 -4.40
CA PHE A 45 8.80 -1.69 -5.60
C PHE A 45 7.72 -1.19 -6.56
N SER A 46 8.03 -1.16 -7.86
CA SER A 46 7.02 -1.19 -8.92
C SER A 46 6.79 -2.60 -9.46
N ARG A 47 7.68 -3.53 -9.13
CA ARG A 47 7.55 -4.96 -9.43
C ARG A 47 8.34 -5.76 -8.39
N LEU A 48 7.73 -6.80 -7.87
CA LEU A 48 8.33 -7.71 -6.89
C LEU A 48 7.86 -9.14 -7.18
N GLU A 49 8.79 -10.02 -7.56
CA GLU A 49 8.50 -11.43 -7.85
C GLU A 49 9.46 -12.32 -7.06
N THR A 50 8.90 -13.06 -6.10
CA THR A 50 9.62 -14.05 -5.29
C THR A 50 9.22 -15.47 -5.72
N ASP A 51 10.16 -16.40 -5.62
CA ASP A 51 9.91 -17.83 -5.80
C ASP A 51 9.74 -18.51 -4.45
N GLU A 52 8.52 -18.90 -4.14
CA GLU A 52 8.18 -19.61 -2.90
C GLU A 52 8.36 -21.13 -3.00
N SER A 53 8.57 -21.68 -4.21
CA SER A 53 8.66 -23.14 -4.41
C SER A 53 9.86 -23.77 -3.69
N LEU A 54 10.93 -22.99 -3.49
CA LEU A 54 12.15 -23.41 -2.83
C LEU A 54 12.18 -23.11 -1.32
N LEU A 55 11.10 -22.59 -0.74
CA LEU A 55 11.02 -22.38 0.72
C LEU A 55 11.16 -23.69 1.49
N SER A 56 10.59 -24.79 0.97
CA SER A 56 10.74 -26.14 1.52
C SER A 56 12.18 -26.67 1.47
N ALA A 57 13.00 -26.14 0.55
CA ALA A 57 14.42 -26.43 0.43
C ALA A 57 15.29 -25.43 1.22
N GLY A 58 14.68 -24.61 2.09
CA GLY A 58 15.39 -23.64 2.91
C GLY A 58 15.98 -22.47 2.11
N LYS A 59 15.35 -22.06 0.99
CA LYS A 59 15.82 -20.95 0.17
C LYS A 59 14.71 -19.97 -0.16
N LEU A 60 15.00 -18.68 -0.01
CA LEU A 60 14.16 -17.60 -0.54
C LEU A 60 14.85 -17.03 -1.78
N THR A 61 14.15 -16.98 -2.91
CA THR A 61 14.71 -16.39 -4.14
C THR A 61 13.85 -15.23 -4.61
N LEU A 62 14.49 -14.08 -4.81
CA LEU A 62 13.94 -12.93 -5.53
C LEU A 62 14.23 -13.10 -7.02
N LEU A 63 13.21 -13.41 -7.82
CA LEU A 63 13.35 -13.66 -9.26
C LEU A 63 13.56 -12.37 -10.04
N GLN A 64 12.67 -11.39 -9.81
CA GLN A 64 12.71 -10.09 -10.46
C GLN A 64 12.23 -9.01 -9.49
N ALA A 65 12.83 -7.84 -9.59
CA ALA A 65 12.37 -6.66 -8.88
C ALA A 65 12.70 -5.40 -9.65
N ARG A 66 11.86 -4.39 -9.52
CA ARG A 66 12.11 -3.05 -10.04
C ARG A 66 11.54 -2.04 -9.08
N GLY A 67 12.21 -0.91 -8.91
CA GLY A 67 11.71 0.13 -8.03
C GLY A 67 12.73 1.23 -7.78
N VAL A 68 12.54 1.90 -6.66
CA VAL A 68 13.39 2.99 -6.16
C VAL A 68 13.77 2.66 -4.71
N MET A 69 15.07 2.63 -4.41
CA MET A 69 15.59 2.45 -3.05
C MET A 69 15.26 3.66 -2.17
N PRO A 70 15.25 3.54 -0.83
CA PRO A 70 15.00 4.68 0.07
C PRO A 70 15.95 5.87 -0.08
N ASP A 71 17.15 5.65 -0.63
CA ASP A 71 18.11 6.73 -0.97
C ASP A 71 17.80 7.45 -2.32
N GLY A 72 16.68 7.12 -2.95
CA GLY A 72 16.25 7.67 -4.24
C GLY A 72 16.80 6.95 -5.47
N THR A 73 17.56 5.87 -5.29
CA THR A 73 18.23 5.19 -6.42
C THR A 73 17.28 4.24 -7.15
N PRO A 74 17.02 4.45 -8.46
CA PRO A 74 16.29 3.48 -9.26
C PRO A 74 17.09 2.18 -9.38
N PHE A 75 16.42 1.04 -9.29
CA PHE A 75 17.05 -0.26 -9.41
C PHE A 75 16.24 -1.23 -10.25
N VAL A 76 16.95 -2.22 -10.79
CA VAL A 76 16.36 -3.38 -11.48
C VAL A 76 17.16 -4.63 -11.10
N VAL A 77 16.46 -5.66 -10.64
CA VAL A 77 16.97 -7.01 -10.44
C VAL A 77 16.51 -7.85 -11.62
N ASN A 78 17.43 -8.13 -12.54
CA ASN A 78 17.22 -8.97 -13.74
C ASN A 78 17.87 -10.35 -13.61
N SER A 79 18.55 -10.62 -12.51
CA SER A 79 19.18 -11.91 -12.20
C SER A 79 18.72 -12.33 -10.81
N PRO A 80 18.28 -13.59 -10.62
CA PRO A 80 17.75 -14.02 -9.34
C PRO A 80 18.75 -13.82 -8.19
N LEU A 81 18.26 -13.31 -7.06
CA LEU A 81 19.01 -13.19 -5.81
C LEU A 81 18.46 -14.20 -4.81
N THR A 82 19.29 -15.08 -4.27
CA THR A 82 18.86 -16.13 -3.35
C THR A 82 19.49 -15.92 -1.97
N ALA A 83 18.68 -16.04 -0.93
CA ALA A 83 19.10 -16.09 0.46
C ALA A 83 18.87 -17.49 1.04
N ASP A 84 19.84 -17.95 1.81
CA ASP A 84 19.77 -19.22 2.54
C ASP A 84 19.00 -19.02 3.85
N LEU A 85 18.10 -19.96 4.15
CA LEU A 85 17.28 -19.99 5.37
C LEU A 85 17.84 -20.97 6.41
N CYS A 86 18.90 -21.71 6.09
CA CYS A 86 19.51 -22.69 6.99
C CYS A 86 19.99 -22.03 8.29
N GLY A 87 19.61 -22.63 9.42
CA GLY A 87 20.01 -22.18 10.77
C GLY A 87 19.25 -20.95 11.29
N LEU A 88 18.29 -20.44 10.53
CA LEU A 88 17.42 -19.34 10.93
C LEU A 88 16.20 -19.85 11.71
N ASN A 89 15.84 -19.16 12.80
CA ASN A 89 14.69 -19.49 13.65
C ASN A 89 13.93 -18.21 14.07
N GLY A 90 12.60 -18.29 14.15
CA GLY A 90 11.72 -17.18 14.53
C GLY A 90 11.23 -16.34 13.35
N ASP A 91 10.70 -15.16 13.66
CA ASP A 91 10.21 -14.19 12.67
C ASP A 91 11.38 -13.41 12.07
N ILE A 92 11.55 -13.53 10.74
CA ILE A 92 12.71 -12.99 10.04
C ILE A 92 12.27 -12.17 8.85
N THR A 93 12.79 -10.95 8.76
CA THR A 93 12.62 -10.09 7.59
C THR A 93 13.79 -10.26 6.64
N PHE A 94 13.47 -10.43 5.36
CA PHE A 94 14.42 -10.41 4.26
C PHE A 94 14.36 -9.08 3.53
N TRP A 95 15.53 -8.56 3.20
CA TRP A 95 15.74 -7.22 2.68
C TRP A 95 16.46 -7.28 1.34
N LEU A 96 16.00 -6.50 0.37
CA LEU A 96 16.81 -6.10 -0.77
C LEU A 96 17.68 -4.92 -0.31
N THR A 97 18.99 -5.11 -0.25
CA THR A 97 19.95 -4.11 0.24
C THR A 97 20.79 -3.54 -0.87
N LEU A 98 21.17 -2.27 -0.74
CA LEU A 98 22.13 -1.58 -1.58
C LEU A 98 23.07 -0.74 -0.69
N PRO A 99 24.41 -0.85 -0.83
CA PRO A 99 25.34 0.03 -0.12
C PRO A 99 25.08 1.50 -0.43
N LEU A 100 25.21 2.38 0.57
CA LEU A 100 24.96 3.83 0.43
C LEU A 100 25.83 4.47 -0.65
N ALA A 101 25.45 5.65 -1.12
CA ALA A 101 26.09 6.32 -2.25
C ALA A 101 27.60 6.58 -2.03
N SER A 102 28.00 6.73 -0.76
CA SER A 102 29.38 6.91 -0.31
C SER A 102 30.18 5.61 -0.24
N ALA A 103 29.54 4.44 -0.28
CA ALA A 103 30.18 3.15 -0.12
C ALA A 103 30.94 2.73 -1.40
N ALA A 104 32.16 2.23 -1.22
CA ALA A 104 33.04 1.87 -2.34
C ALA A 104 32.56 0.63 -3.11
N ASP A 105 31.84 -0.27 -2.45
CA ASP A 105 31.31 -1.53 -2.97
C ASP A 105 29.88 -1.41 -3.50
N ARG A 106 29.35 -0.19 -3.65
CA ARG A 106 28.00 0.05 -4.19
C ARG A 106 27.82 -0.49 -5.61
N PHE A 107 28.90 -0.53 -6.38
CA PHE A 107 28.90 -1.05 -7.74
C PHE A 107 29.83 -2.24 -7.86
N VAL A 108 29.40 -3.22 -8.66
CA VAL A 108 30.20 -4.39 -9.06
C VAL A 108 30.37 -4.41 -10.58
N ALA A 109 31.55 -4.80 -11.02
CA ALA A 109 31.85 -4.97 -12.44
C ALA A 109 31.09 -6.17 -13.00
N ARG A 110 30.35 -5.97 -14.11
CA ARG A 110 29.72 -7.06 -14.88
C ARG A 110 30.09 -6.94 -16.36
N PRO A 111 30.37 -8.04 -17.06
CA PRO A 111 30.58 -8.00 -18.49
C PRO A 111 29.27 -7.67 -19.22
N LEU A 112 29.32 -6.79 -20.20
CA LEU A 112 28.21 -6.45 -21.09
C LEU A 112 28.72 -6.39 -22.54
N SER A 113 27.99 -7.06 -23.42
CA SER A 113 28.18 -6.94 -24.87
C SER A 113 27.36 -5.75 -25.37
N VAL A 114 28.02 -4.73 -25.92
CA VAL A 114 27.37 -3.51 -26.42
C VAL A 114 27.52 -3.45 -27.93
N THR A 115 26.40 -3.29 -28.63
CA THR A 115 26.35 -3.10 -30.08
C THR A 115 26.21 -1.62 -30.40
N ASP A 116 26.85 -1.15 -31.47
CA ASP A 116 26.66 0.21 -31.98
C ASP A 116 25.21 0.43 -32.42
N CYS A 117 24.55 1.45 -31.86
CA CYS A 117 23.17 1.81 -32.18
C CYS A 117 23.04 2.49 -33.56
N CYS A 118 24.11 3.10 -34.08
CA CYS A 118 24.10 3.80 -35.36
C CYS A 118 24.29 2.83 -36.53
N THR A 119 25.14 1.82 -36.34
CA THR A 119 25.50 0.88 -37.41
C THR A 119 25.53 -0.60 -36.95
N PRO A 120 24.41 -1.13 -36.44
CA PRO A 120 24.36 -2.42 -35.73
C PRO A 120 24.69 -3.64 -36.59
N GLN A 121 24.61 -3.51 -37.92
CA GLN A 121 24.87 -4.60 -38.87
C GLN A 121 26.32 -4.62 -39.38
N THR A 122 27.06 -3.52 -39.21
CA THR A 122 28.41 -3.35 -39.79
C THR A 122 29.53 -3.47 -38.76
N GLN A 123 29.23 -3.33 -37.47
CA GLN A 123 30.24 -3.43 -36.42
C GLN A 123 29.93 -4.60 -35.48
N PRO A 124 30.92 -5.45 -35.16
CA PRO A 124 30.73 -6.50 -34.16
C PRO A 124 30.52 -5.88 -32.78
N PRO A 125 29.75 -6.53 -31.88
CA PRO A 125 29.57 -6.07 -30.52
C PRO A 125 30.90 -5.96 -29.76
N VAL A 126 31.02 -4.94 -28.91
CA VAL A 126 32.18 -4.71 -28.04
C VAL A 126 31.87 -5.24 -26.65
N MET A 127 32.73 -6.12 -26.14
CA MET A 127 32.68 -6.55 -24.75
C MET A 127 33.29 -5.50 -23.84
N MET A 128 32.53 -5.00 -22.87
CA MET A 128 33.00 -4.05 -21.87
C MET A 128 32.57 -4.44 -20.47
N SER A 129 33.27 -3.91 -19.47
CA SER A 129 32.87 -4.04 -18.07
C SER A 129 31.99 -2.86 -17.67
N VAL A 130 30.75 -3.12 -17.26
CA VAL A 130 29.82 -2.10 -16.78
C VAL A 130 29.68 -2.14 -15.26
N ALA A 131 29.40 -0.98 -14.67
CA ALA A 131 29.08 -0.86 -13.25
C ALA A 131 27.61 -1.24 -13.01
N ALA A 132 27.38 -2.40 -12.38
CA ALA A 132 26.05 -2.81 -11.93
C ALA A 132 25.88 -2.52 -10.44
N LEU A 133 24.67 -2.14 -10.01
CA LEU A 133 24.36 -1.99 -8.58
C LEU A 133 24.61 -3.30 -7.83
N ASN A 134 25.28 -3.22 -6.68
CA ASN A 134 25.53 -4.36 -5.80
C ASN A 134 24.30 -4.64 -4.93
N LEU A 135 23.21 -5.05 -5.60
CA LEU A 135 21.96 -5.45 -4.95
C LEU A 135 22.12 -6.85 -4.36
N GLN A 136 21.72 -7.01 -3.09
CA GLN A 136 21.83 -8.27 -2.37
C GLN A 136 20.52 -8.57 -1.63
N LEU A 137 20.17 -9.85 -1.54
CA LEU A 137 19.05 -10.31 -0.70
C LEU A 137 19.64 -10.82 0.62
N LYS A 138 19.28 -10.17 1.73
CA LYS A 138 19.87 -10.44 3.05
C LYS A 138 18.80 -10.64 4.10
N SER A 139 19.07 -11.47 5.10
CA SER A 139 18.29 -11.48 6.34
C SER A 139 18.61 -10.24 7.19
N ASP A 140 17.76 -9.95 8.18
CA ASP A 140 17.96 -8.82 9.10
C ASP A 140 19.34 -8.83 9.78
N SER A 141 19.83 -10.01 10.17
CA SER A 141 21.14 -10.21 10.80
C SER A 141 22.35 -9.89 9.89
N GLN A 142 22.18 -9.94 8.57
CA GLN A 142 23.24 -9.75 7.58
C GLN A 142 23.31 -8.31 7.05
N ARG A 143 22.31 -7.48 7.39
CA ARG A 143 22.22 -6.09 6.93
C ARG A 143 23.30 -5.24 7.59
N ARG A 144 23.94 -4.37 6.81
CA ARG A 144 24.91 -3.40 7.33
C ARG A 144 24.24 -2.05 7.58
N ASP A 145 24.85 -1.24 8.44
CA ASP A 145 24.38 0.13 8.72
C ASP A 145 24.62 1.10 7.56
N ASP A 146 25.61 0.81 6.71
CA ASP A 146 25.95 1.57 5.51
C ASP A 146 25.15 1.12 4.27
N GLU A 147 23.97 0.52 4.47
CA GLU A 147 23.08 0.04 3.41
C GLU A 147 21.69 0.67 3.51
N THR A 148 21.12 1.00 2.35
CA THR A 148 19.69 1.25 2.21
C THR A 148 18.98 -0.05 1.88
N ALA A 149 17.73 -0.22 2.34
CA ALA A 149 17.03 -1.50 2.29
C ALA A 149 15.53 -1.37 2.01
N LEU A 150 14.98 -2.35 1.29
CA LEU A 150 13.53 -2.54 1.10
C LEU A 150 13.14 -3.95 1.57
N ALA A 151 12.09 -4.06 2.39
CA ALA A 151 11.61 -5.35 2.84
C ALA A 151 11.01 -6.13 1.66
N VAL A 152 11.51 -7.35 1.44
CA VAL A 152 11.09 -8.26 0.36
C VAL A 152 10.08 -9.28 0.86
N ALA A 153 10.31 -9.85 2.03
CA ALA A 153 9.45 -10.86 2.64
C ALA A 153 9.65 -10.88 4.15
N ARG A 154 8.61 -11.27 4.90
CA ARG A 154 8.71 -11.71 6.29
C ARG A 154 8.30 -13.17 6.37
N LEU A 155 9.16 -13.98 6.98
CA LEU A 155 8.98 -15.43 7.09
C LEU A 155 9.06 -15.85 8.55
N HIS A 156 8.19 -16.77 8.95
CA HIS A 156 8.30 -17.48 10.21
C HIS A 156 9.06 -18.79 9.97
N CYS A 157 10.25 -18.91 10.57
CA CYS A 157 11.11 -20.08 10.45
C CYS A 157 11.02 -20.93 11.72
N THR A 158 10.65 -22.21 11.58
CA THR A 158 10.62 -23.16 12.69
C THR A 158 11.66 -24.27 12.49
N ASP A 159 12.38 -24.59 13.58
CA ASP A 159 13.34 -25.67 13.75
C ASP A 159 14.15 -26.05 12.49
N GLY A 160 15.21 -25.28 12.21
CA GLY A 160 16.29 -25.74 11.32
C GLY A 160 15.86 -26.00 9.87
N SER A 161 15.14 -25.05 9.25
CA SER A 161 14.69 -25.01 7.84
C SER A 161 13.58 -25.97 7.40
N ALA A 162 13.05 -26.83 8.27
CA ALA A 162 12.06 -27.84 7.85
C ALA A 162 10.65 -27.27 7.59
N ARG A 163 10.30 -26.15 8.23
CA ARG A 163 9.00 -25.49 8.05
C ARG A 163 9.19 -23.98 8.09
N VAL A 164 9.13 -23.39 6.89
CA VAL A 164 9.13 -21.94 6.67
C VAL A 164 7.76 -21.55 6.13
N SER A 165 7.13 -20.58 6.76
CA SER A 165 5.83 -20.04 6.31
C SER A 165 5.90 -18.52 6.14
N PRO A 166 5.35 -17.95 5.07
CA PRO A 166 5.27 -16.50 4.92
C PRO A 166 4.33 -15.89 5.96
N GLU A 167 4.66 -14.67 6.43
CA GLU A 167 3.77 -13.88 7.28
C GLU A 167 2.57 -13.41 6.44
N PRO A 168 1.32 -13.79 6.79
CA PRO A 168 0.14 -13.49 5.97
C PRO A 168 -0.12 -12.01 5.76
N ASP A 169 0.24 -11.21 6.76
CA ASP A 169 -0.03 -9.77 6.84
C ASP A 169 1.12 -8.93 6.26
N PHE A 170 2.19 -9.57 5.77
CA PHE A 170 3.29 -8.85 5.17
C PHE A 170 2.90 -8.23 3.83
N CYS A 171 3.15 -6.93 3.71
CA CYS A 171 2.95 -6.17 2.49
C CYS A 171 4.23 -5.38 2.18
N ALA A 172 4.87 -5.67 1.05
CA ALA A 172 6.03 -4.92 0.60
C ALA A 172 5.64 -3.47 0.26
N VAL A 173 6.55 -2.54 0.52
CA VAL A 173 6.37 -1.13 0.17
C VAL A 173 6.44 -0.96 -1.34
N THR A 174 5.36 -0.50 -1.95
CA THR A 174 5.28 -0.26 -3.40
C THR A 174 5.20 1.22 -3.76
N LEU A 175 5.54 1.55 -5.01
CA LEU A 175 5.40 2.90 -5.56
C LEU A 175 3.93 3.23 -5.87
N PHE A 176 3.18 2.24 -6.34
CA PHE A 176 1.77 2.36 -6.67
C PHE A 176 0.93 1.30 -5.95
N VAL A 177 -0.33 1.62 -5.69
CA VAL A 177 -1.31 0.70 -5.07
C VAL A 177 -1.51 -0.54 -5.94
N GLN A 178 -1.50 -0.37 -7.26
CA GLN A 178 -1.71 -1.46 -8.22
C GLN A 178 -0.61 -2.54 -8.15
N ASP A 179 0.60 -2.17 -7.73
CA ASP A 179 1.73 -3.10 -7.60
C ASP A 179 1.70 -3.87 -6.28
N ASN A 180 0.82 -3.49 -5.34
CA ASN A 180 0.65 -4.16 -4.05
C ASN A 180 -0.68 -4.94 -4.05
N PRO A 181 -0.66 -6.29 -4.11
CA PRO A 181 -1.87 -7.09 -4.20
C PRO A 181 -2.85 -6.88 -3.04
N TRP A 182 -2.35 -6.63 -1.83
CA TRP A 182 -3.19 -6.38 -0.67
C TRP A 182 -3.86 -5.01 -0.77
N LEU A 183 -3.10 -3.93 -0.99
CA LEU A 183 -3.67 -2.59 -1.13
C LEU A 183 -4.65 -2.49 -2.31
N CYS A 184 -4.35 -3.15 -3.43
CA CYS A 184 -5.22 -3.20 -4.59
C CYS A 184 -6.58 -3.83 -4.23
N ARG A 185 -6.59 -4.97 -3.52
CA ARG A 185 -7.82 -5.59 -3.00
C ARG A 185 -8.56 -4.68 -2.02
N GLN A 186 -7.85 -4.03 -1.10
CA GLN A 186 -8.47 -3.10 -0.15
C GLN A 186 -9.13 -1.90 -0.85
N MET A 187 -8.48 -1.37 -1.90
CA MET A 187 -9.02 -0.29 -2.73
C MET A 187 -10.30 -0.72 -3.43
N ASP A 188 -10.33 -1.91 -4.01
CA ASP A 188 -11.53 -2.47 -4.64
C ASP A 188 -12.65 -2.75 -3.63
N ASP A 189 -12.33 -3.29 -2.44
CA ASP A 189 -13.33 -3.53 -1.39
C ASP A 189 -14.01 -2.21 -0.97
N VAL A 190 -13.22 -1.16 -0.70
CA VAL A 190 -13.75 0.15 -0.34
C VAL A 190 -14.60 0.73 -1.48
N ARG A 191 -14.15 0.59 -2.74
CA ARG A 191 -14.90 1.03 -3.92
C ARG A 191 -16.25 0.33 -4.02
N MET A 192 -16.27 -0.99 -3.88
CA MET A 192 -17.48 -1.80 -3.96
C MET A 192 -18.46 -1.46 -2.82
N LEU A 193 -17.98 -1.33 -1.59
CA LEU A 193 -18.83 -0.94 -0.45
C LEU A 193 -19.40 0.48 -0.62
N LEU A 194 -18.58 1.42 -1.09
CA LEU A 194 -19.02 2.79 -1.37
C LEU A 194 -20.07 2.82 -2.50
N GLN A 195 -19.85 2.06 -3.56
CA GLN A 195 -20.80 1.91 -4.67
C GLN A 195 -22.15 1.37 -4.17
N GLN A 196 -22.13 0.30 -3.36
CA GLN A 196 -23.34 -0.29 -2.78
C GLN A 196 -24.10 0.71 -1.90
N LYS A 197 -23.39 1.47 -1.07
CA LYS A 197 -23.99 2.50 -0.22
C LYS A 197 -24.65 3.61 -1.04
N LEU A 198 -23.97 4.08 -2.10
CA LEU A 198 -24.51 5.08 -3.02
C LEU A 198 -25.74 4.57 -3.78
N GLN A 199 -25.71 3.31 -4.25
CA GLN A 199 -26.84 2.70 -4.94
C GLN A 199 -28.08 2.63 -4.03
N ARG A 200 -27.91 2.19 -2.77
CA ARG A 200 -29.00 2.17 -1.79
C ARG A 200 -29.56 3.57 -1.51
N LEU A 201 -28.68 4.57 -1.35
CA LEU A 201 -29.12 5.96 -1.16
C LEU A 201 -29.91 6.45 -2.38
N HIS A 202 -29.44 6.15 -3.60
CA HIS A 202 -30.12 6.51 -4.84
C HIS A 202 -31.53 5.89 -4.91
N ASP A 203 -31.62 4.57 -4.73
CA ASP A 203 -32.90 3.84 -4.83
C ASP A 203 -33.89 4.31 -3.76
N THR A 204 -33.41 4.53 -2.53
CA THR A 204 -34.24 5.06 -1.43
C THR A 204 -34.76 6.46 -1.75
N LEU A 205 -33.91 7.36 -2.23
CA LEU A 205 -34.31 8.71 -2.61
C LEU A 205 -35.29 8.70 -3.80
N ALA A 206 -35.07 7.84 -4.79
CA ALA A 206 -35.96 7.69 -5.94
C ALA A 206 -37.35 7.17 -5.54
N HIS A 207 -37.41 6.24 -4.57
CA HIS A 207 -38.67 5.75 -4.01
C HIS A 207 -39.41 6.83 -3.23
N LEU A 208 -38.72 7.51 -2.29
CA LEU A 208 -39.31 8.55 -1.44
C LEU A 208 -39.85 9.73 -2.25
N ARG A 209 -39.16 10.15 -3.33
CA ARG A 209 -39.63 11.23 -4.22
C ARG A 209 -40.95 10.94 -4.94
N LYS A 210 -41.33 9.66 -5.08
CA LYS A 210 -42.61 9.26 -5.69
C LYS A 210 -43.77 9.30 -4.70
N GLN A 211 -43.51 9.36 -3.39
CA GLN A 211 -44.55 9.40 -2.36
C GLN A 211 -45.11 10.82 -2.23
N ALA A 212 -46.45 10.94 -2.20
CA ALA A 212 -47.12 12.23 -2.04
C ALA A 212 -46.86 12.84 -0.65
N GLY A 213 -46.46 14.11 -0.60
CA GLY A 213 -46.21 14.82 0.66
C GLY A 213 -44.78 14.67 1.22
N TYR A 214 -43.82 14.16 0.44
CA TYR A 214 -42.44 13.99 0.89
C TYR A 214 -41.77 15.32 1.30
N GLN A 215 -41.48 15.46 2.59
CA GLN A 215 -40.52 16.43 3.13
C GLN A 215 -39.30 15.65 3.62
N THR A 216 -38.12 16.05 3.14
CA THR A 216 -36.83 15.47 3.54
C THR A 216 -36.13 16.40 4.52
N ASP A 217 -35.43 15.83 5.50
CA ASP A 217 -34.42 16.51 6.31
C ASP A 217 -33.13 16.78 5.51
N GLY A 218 -33.06 16.35 4.25
CA GLY A 218 -31.94 16.62 3.33
C GLY A 218 -30.67 15.80 3.62
N THR A 219 -30.67 15.01 4.69
CA THR A 219 -29.51 14.23 5.16
C THR A 219 -29.06 13.19 4.14
N ARG A 220 -30.00 12.41 3.58
CA ARG A 220 -29.72 11.39 2.56
C ARG A 220 -29.23 12.02 1.24
N GLU A 221 -29.85 13.11 0.80
CA GLU A 221 -29.39 13.83 -0.38
C GLU A 221 -27.99 14.42 -0.17
N THR A 222 -27.70 14.91 1.03
CA THR A 222 -26.38 15.44 1.39
C THR A 222 -25.33 14.34 1.43
N ALA A 223 -25.63 13.19 2.03
CA ALA A 223 -24.76 12.03 2.01
C ALA A 223 -24.42 11.60 0.57
N PHE A 224 -25.43 11.49 -0.30
CA PHE A 224 -25.22 11.15 -1.71
C PHE A 224 -24.34 12.18 -2.43
N ARG A 225 -24.60 13.49 -2.24
CA ARG A 225 -23.79 14.56 -2.85
C ARG A 225 -22.34 14.57 -2.39
N GLN A 226 -22.08 14.27 -1.12
CA GLN A 226 -20.72 14.26 -0.56
C GLN A 226 -19.94 13.00 -0.93
N LEU A 227 -20.61 11.85 -1.03
CA LEU A 227 -19.95 10.57 -1.31
C LEU A 227 -19.72 10.31 -2.80
N MET A 228 -20.56 10.86 -3.69
CA MET A 228 -20.46 10.59 -5.13
C MET A 228 -19.11 11.02 -5.74
N PRO A 229 -18.54 12.21 -5.47
CA PRO A 229 -17.25 12.59 -6.02
C PRO A 229 -16.11 11.67 -5.57
N LEU A 230 -16.16 11.20 -4.31
CA LEU A 230 -15.17 10.26 -3.78
C LEU A 230 -15.25 8.90 -4.47
N TYR A 231 -16.46 8.44 -4.78
CA TYR A 231 -16.65 7.23 -5.58
C TYR A 231 -16.07 7.39 -6.99
N SER A 232 -16.36 8.51 -7.67
CA SER A 232 -15.81 8.77 -9.01
C SER A 232 -14.28 8.80 -9.02
N GLN A 233 -13.65 9.44 -8.03
CA GLN A 233 -12.20 9.46 -7.88
C GLN A 233 -11.62 8.05 -7.67
N LEU A 234 -12.21 7.27 -6.77
CA LEU A 234 -11.76 5.91 -6.49
C LEU A 234 -11.96 4.98 -7.70
N GLN A 235 -13.07 5.15 -8.41
CA GLN A 235 -13.36 4.39 -9.63
C GLN A 235 -12.32 4.65 -10.72
N ALA A 236 -11.92 5.91 -10.94
CA ALA A 236 -10.85 6.25 -11.89
C ALA A 236 -9.52 5.55 -11.53
N GLY A 237 -9.14 5.56 -10.26
CA GLY A 237 -7.93 4.88 -9.77
C GLY A 237 -7.94 3.36 -9.98
N THR A 238 -9.11 2.72 -9.91
CA THR A 238 -9.24 1.28 -10.21
C THR A 238 -9.23 0.95 -11.71
N GLN A 239 -9.48 1.93 -12.59
CA GLN A 239 -9.63 1.69 -14.05
C GLN A 239 -8.38 2.03 -14.88
N GLY A 240 -7.28 2.46 -14.27
CA GLY A 240 -6.01 2.64 -14.98
C GLY A 240 -5.15 3.79 -14.49
N ASP A 241 -5.71 4.72 -13.71
CA ASP A 241 -4.92 5.79 -13.11
C ASP A 241 -4.05 5.23 -11.99
N SER A 242 -2.73 5.27 -12.17
CA SER A 242 -1.76 4.89 -11.14
C SER A 242 -1.93 5.77 -9.90
N MET A 243 -2.19 5.14 -8.76
CA MET A 243 -2.39 5.84 -7.48
C MET A 243 -1.28 5.45 -6.54
N THR A 244 -0.61 6.43 -5.93
CA THR A 244 0.41 6.13 -4.92
C THR A 244 -0.25 5.67 -3.61
N PRO A 245 0.42 4.84 -2.80
CA PRO A 245 -0.09 4.49 -1.47
C PRO A 245 -0.36 5.72 -0.60
N ARG A 246 0.46 6.78 -0.71
CA ARG A 246 0.22 8.03 0.04
C ARG A 246 -1.10 8.71 -0.37
N GLU A 247 -1.40 8.76 -1.66
CA GLU A 247 -2.67 9.33 -2.14
C GLU A 247 -3.85 8.48 -1.69
N PHE A 248 -3.74 7.15 -1.78
CA PHE A 248 -4.80 6.25 -1.33
C PHE A 248 -5.05 6.36 0.18
N TYR A 249 -3.99 6.45 0.99
CA TYR A 249 -4.13 6.67 2.43
C TYR A 249 -4.86 7.98 2.74
N ARG A 250 -4.46 9.08 2.08
CA ARG A 250 -5.13 10.38 2.23
C ARG A 250 -6.59 10.33 1.78
N PHE A 251 -6.88 9.59 0.72
CA PHE A 251 -8.24 9.34 0.26
C PHE A 251 -9.06 8.59 1.32
N CYS A 252 -8.52 7.53 1.92
CA CYS A 252 -9.18 6.79 3.00
C CYS A 252 -9.52 7.71 4.18
N LEU A 253 -8.57 8.55 4.59
CA LEU A 253 -8.80 9.53 5.67
C LEU A 253 -9.87 10.56 5.29
N GLN A 254 -9.85 11.05 4.06
CA GLN A 254 -10.85 11.98 3.55
C GLN A 254 -12.25 11.33 3.58
N LEU A 255 -12.38 10.12 3.06
CA LEU A 255 -13.65 9.38 3.08
C LEU A 255 -14.15 9.15 4.51
N GLN A 256 -13.25 8.75 5.43
CA GLN A 256 -13.59 8.56 6.84
C GLN A 256 -14.08 9.88 7.47
N SER A 257 -13.41 10.99 7.18
CA SER A 257 -13.80 12.32 7.68
C SER A 257 -15.19 12.74 7.19
N VAL A 258 -15.53 12.43 5.93
CA VAL A 258 -16.85 12.71 5.36
C VAL A 258 -17.92 11.84 6.03
N LEU A 259 -17.65 10.54 6.24
CA LEU A 259 -18.57 9.65 6.95
C LEU A 259 -18.79 10.08 8.42
N CYS A 260 -17.73 10.52 9.09
CA CYS A 260 -17.81 11.10 10.43
C CYS A 260 -18.66 12.38 10.45
N ALA A 261 -18.46 13.29 9.49
CA ALA A 261 -19.25 14.51 9.37
C ALA A 261 -20.74 14.23 9.14
N LEU A 262 -21.08 13.24 8.30
CA LEU A 262 -22.46 12.82 8.04
C LEU A 262 -23.15 12.19 9.26
N THR A 263 -22.37 11.63 10.19
CA THR A 263 -22.87 10.98 11.42
C THR A 263 -22.67 11.84 12.67
N PHE A 264 -22.14 13.06 12.52
CA PHE A 264 -21.77 13.95 13.63
C PHE A 264 -20.84 13.28 14.66
N THR A 265 -19.93 12.41 14.19
CA THR A 265 -18.92 11.74 15.02
C THR A 265 -17.53 12.35 14.80
N TRP A 266 -16.64 12.16 15.78
CA TRP A 266 -15.24 12.57 15.65
C TRP A 266 -14.41 11.45 14.99
N PRO A 267 -13.53 11.77 14.02
CA PRO A 267 -12.61 10.79 13.48
C PRO A 267 -11.61 10.34 14.55
N ALA A 268 -11.18 9.08 14.48
CA ALA A 268 -10.11 8.56 15.33
C ALA A 268 -8.78 9.29 15.07
N GLN A 269 -7.85 9.23 16.03
CA GLN A 269 -6.52 9.78 15.82
C GLN A 269 -5.81 9.06 14.68
N VAL A 270 -5.28 9.86 13.75
CA VAL A 270 -4.65 9.37 12.53
C VAL A 270 -3.14 9.29 12.75
N PRO A 271 -2.49 8.12 12.53
CA PRO A 271 -1.05 8.04 12.59
C PRO A 271 -0.40 8.84 11.45
N PRO A 272 0.78 9.46 11.67
CA PRO A 272 1.49 10.15 10.61
C PRO A 272 1.91 9.17 9.51
N TRP A 273 1.96 9.66 8.26
CA TRP A 273 2.40 8.86 7.12
C TRP A 273 3.80 8.28 7.35
N ARG A 274 3.92 6.96 7.22
CA ARG A 274 5.20 6.22 7.21
C ARG A 274 5.19 5.18 6.09
N ASN A 275 6.24 5.17 5.28
CA ASN A 275 6.33 4.31 4.10
C ASN A 275 7.19 3.07 4.38
N ASP A 276 6.93 2.40 5.50
CA ASP A 276 7.71 1.28 6.03
C ASP A 276 6.87 0.00 6.18
N ASP A 277 5.64 0.12 6.69
CA ASP A 277 4.72 -1.00 6.90
C ASP A 277 3.29 -0.60 6.49
N HIS A 278 2.94 -0.89 5.24
CA HIS A 278 1.62 -0.53 4.69
C HIS A 278 0.48 -1.28 5.39
N PHE A 279 0.67 -2.53 5.79
CA PHE A 279 -0.39 -3.28 6.47
C PHE A 279 -0.77 -2.62 7.80
N ARG A 280 0.22 -2.33 8.65
CA ARG A 280 -0.02 -1.69 9.96
C ARG A 280 -0.57 -0.27 9.82
N LEU A 281 -0.12 0.48 8.82
CA LEU A 281 -0.58 1.86 8.61
C LEU A 281 -2.05 1.92 8.15
N PHE A 282 -2.43 1.05 7.21
CA PHE A 282 -3.74 1.12 6.56
C PHE A 282 -4.83 0.35 7.30
N SER A 283 -4.51 -0.78 7.94
CA SER A 283 -5.52 -1.69 8.50
C SER A 283 -6.52 -1.00 9.44
N PRO A 284 -6.10 -0.19 10.44
CA PRO A 284 -7.04 0.46 11.36
C PRO A 284 -8.05 1.38 10.65
N CYS A 285 -7.57 2.12 9.63
CA CYS A 285 -8.42 3.04 8.86
C CYS A 285 -9.37 2.27 7.94
N LEU A 286 -8.87 1.24 7.24
CA LEU A 286 -9.66 0.43 6.33
C LEU A 286 -10.73 -0.39 7.05
N GLU A 287 -10.43 -0.98 8.20
CA GLU A 287 -11.41 -1.70 9.02
C GLU A 287 -12.56 -0.78 9.44
N THR A 288 -12.23 0.41 9.94
CA THR A 288 -13.23 1.42 10.32
C THR A 288 -14.08 1.85 9.13
N LEU A 289 -13.46 2.12 7.98
CA LEU A 289 -14.16 2.48 6.75
C LEU A 289 -15.10 1.36 6.29
N LYS A 290 -14.62 0.11 6.28
CA LYS A 290 -15.42 -1.05 5.88
C LYS A 290 -16.63 -1.21 6.80
N GLN A 291 -16.48 -1.03 8.10
CA GLN A 291 -17.60 -1.05 9.05
C GLN A 291 -18.61 0.08 8.79
N GLN A 292 -18.15 1.30 8.54
CA GLN A 292 -19.03 2.46 8.28
C GLN A 292 -19.73 2.40 6.90
N LEU A 293 -19.10 1.79 5.91
CA LEU A 293 -19.64 1.66 4.55
C LEU A 293 -20.55 0.45 4.38
N SER A 294 -20.30 -0.62 5.13
CA SER A 294 -21.13 -1.83 5.11
C SER A 294 -22.61 -1.51 5.35
N PRO A 295 -23.55 -2.32 4.82
CA PRO A 295 -24.92 -2.29 5.29
C PRO A 295 -24.93 -2.33 6.81
N GLN A 296 -25.30 -1.21 7.42
CA GLN A 296 -25.91 -1.28 8.73
C GLN A 296 -27.31 -1.76 8.42
N ASP A 297 -27.56 -3.05 8.61
CA ASP A 297 -28.92 -3.56 8.62
C ASP A 297 -29.66 -2.73 9.68
N GLY A 298 -30.51 -1.83 9.19
CA GLY A 298 -31.33 -0.93 9.98
C GLY A 298 -32.40 -1.66 10.77
N THR A 299 -32.15 -2.89 11.19
CA THR A 299 -32.75 -3.45 12.39
C THR A 299 -32.13 -2.73 13.57
N LEU A 300 -32.63 -1.53 13.86
CA LEU A 300 -32.75 -1.05 15.23
C LEU A 300 -33.65 -2.04 15.98
N VAL A 301 -33.17 -3.27 16.21
CA VAL A 301 -33.80 -4.22 17.11
C VAL A 301 -33.49 -3.72 18.50
N GLN A 302 -34.38 -2.86 18.99
CA GLN A 302 -34.38 -2.48 20.38
C GLN A 302 -34.93 -3.66 21.17
N THR A 303 -34.07 -4.37 21.88
CA THR A 303 -34.49 -5.44 22.78
C THR A 303 -35.19 -4.80 23.98
N LEU A 304 -36.47 -5.12 24.16
CA LEU A 304 -37.25 -4.69 25.32
C LEU A 304 -37.25 -5.81 26.36
N THR A 305 -37.04 -5.46 27.62
CA THR A 305 -37.02 -6.42 28.73
C THR A 305 -38.43 -6.67 29.26
N TRP A 306 -38.79 -7.94 29.44
CA TRP A 306 -40.03 -8.35 30.08
C TRP A 306 -40.06 -7.97 31.57
N ASP A 307 -41.15 -7.34 31.99
CA ASP A 307 -41.51 -7.18 33.40
C ASP A 307 -42.25 -8.43 33.86
N THR A 308 -41.60 -9.20 34.74
CA THR A 308 -42.07 -10.49 35.26
C THR A 308 -42.74 -10.39 36.63
N GLN A 309 -42.91 -9.19 37.20
CA GLN A 309 -43.48 -9.02 38.55
C GLN A 309 -44.90 -9.59 38.70
N LEU A 310 -45.65 -9.66 37.60
CA LEU A 310 -47.02 -10.19 37.57
C LEU A 310 -47.08 -11.66 37.13
N LEU A 311 -45.94 -12.30 36.86
CA LEU A 311 -45.90 -13.64 36.31
C LEU A 311 -46.39 -14.68 37.32
N GLU A 312 -45.88 -14.64 38.55
CA GLU A 312 -46.26 -15.61 39.59
C GLU A 312 -47.68 -15.40 40.12
N SER A 313 -48.09 -14.13 40.29
CA SER A 313 -49.37 -13.80 40.92
C SER A 313 -50.56 -13.84 39.96
N ARG A 314 -50.35 -13.49 38.68
CA ARG A 314 -51.43 -13.32 37.69
C ARG A 314 -51.18 -14.02 36.35
N ARG A 315 -50.06 -14.73 36.19
CA ARG A 315 -49.65 -15.38 34.93
C ARG A 315 -49.61 -14.39 33.76
N LEU A 316 -49.15 -13.16 34.00
CA LEU A 316 -49.04 -12.10 32.99
C LEU A 316 -47.58 -11.66 32.80
N LEU A 317 -47.18 -11.48 31.53
CA LEU A 317 -45.95 -10.82 31.12
C LEU A 317 -46.30 -9.42 30.59
N ARG A 318 -45.55 -8.41 31.02
CA ARG A 318 -45.74 -7.02 30.57
C ARG A 318 -44.46 -6.52 29.92
N VAL A 319 -44.59 -5.69 28.89
CA VAL A 319 -43.48 -4.93 28.33
C VAL A 319 -43.92 -3.48 28.15
N SER A 320 -43.06 -2.54 28.54
CA SER A 320 -43.31 -1.11 28.35
C SER A 320 -42.70 -0.68 27.03
N LEU A 321 -43.54 -0.17 26.13
CA LEU A 321 -43.10 0.37 24.85
C LEU A 321 -42.68 1.84 25.00
N PRO A 322 -41.52 2.26 24.47
CA PRO A 322 -41.21 3.68 24.27
C PRO A 322 -42.30 4.35 23.44
N ALA A 323 -42.54 5.65 23.66
CA ALA A 323 -43.56 6.41 22.93
C ALA A 323 -43.38 6.33 21.39
N ASP A 324 -42.14 6.16 20.93
CA ASP A 324 -41.77 6.17 19.52
C ASP A 324 -41.83 4.76 18.88
N ALA A 325 -42.05 3.72 19.67
CA ALA A 325 -41.99 2.30 19.23
C ALA A 325 -43.17 1.88 18.33
N LEU A 326 -44.20 2.72 18.21
CA LEU A 326 -45.39 2.50 17.39
C LEU A 326 -45.47 3.43 16.18
N SER A 327 -44.36 4.04 15.76
CA SER A 327 -44.34 4.77 14.49
C SER A 327 -44.66 3.82 13.32
N ASP A 328 -45.26 4.32 12.23
CA ASP A 328 -45.74 3.54 11.07
C ASP A 328 -44.70 2.61 10.41
N HIS A 329 -43.44 2.70 10.82
CA HIS A 329 -42.29 1.99 10.26
C HIS A 329 -41.67 0.96 11.22
N CYS A 330 -42.25 0.73 12.41
CA CYS A 330 -41.78 -0.27 13.37
C CYS A 330 -42.55 -1.59 13.25
N ARG A 331 -41.86 -2.72 13.42
CA ARG A 331 -42.48 -4.05 13.57
C ARG A 331 -42.06 -4.65 14.90
N ILE A 332 -43.03 -5.16 15.66
CA ILE A 332 -42.78 -5.90 16.90
C ILE A 332 -42.59 -7.37 16.54
N ILE A 333 -41.46 -7.95 16.98
CA ILE A 333 -41.16 -9.37 16.84
C ILE A 333 -41.15 -9.96 18.26
N LEU A 334 -41.97 -10.98 18.49
CA LEU A 334 -41.97 -11.80 19.69
C LEU A 334 -41.16 -13.06 19.39
N GLU A 335 -39.99 -13.20 20.01
CA GLU A 335 -39.19 -14.43 20.02
C GLU A 335 -39.40 -15.24 21.30
#